data_AF-A0A8F5BPP4-F1
#
_entry.id   AF-A0A8F5BPP4-F1
#
_cell.length_a   1.000
_cell.length_b   1.000
_cell.length_c   1.000
_cell.angle_alpha   90.00
_cell.angle_beta   90.00
_cell.angle_gamma   90.00
#
_symmetry.space_group_name_H-M   'P 1'
#
loop_
_entity.id
_entity.type
_entity.pdbx_description
1 polymer ?
#
loop_
_entity_poly.entity_id
_entity_poly.type
_entity_poly.pdbx_seq_one_letter_code
_entity_poly.pdbx_strand_id
1 'polypeptide(L)'
;MNILNIGISDELADMLISEAVRKAKELGVNVSIAIVDEGGELKTFKRVDGAPILTIQIAIDKAWTAVSFGIPTHEWYNMLKDNPPLAMGFPKIPRLIIFGGGFPIIYKG
;
A
#
# COMPACT_ATOMS: atom_id res chain seq x y z
N MET A 1 0.31 12.41 -29.47
CA MET A 1 -0.59 11.97 -28.39
C MET A 1 0.18 12.06 -27.09
N ASN A 2 -0.12 13.07 -26.26
CA ASN A 2 0.55 13.24 -24.98
C ASN A 2 -0.21 12.39 -23.96
N ILE A 3 0.17 11.12 -23.83
CA ILE A 3 -0.38 10.23 -22.81
C ILE A 3 0.43 10.48 -21.55
N LEU A 4 0.22 11.65 -20.93
CA LEU A 4 0.63 11.83 -19.56
C LEU A 4 -0.37 11.02 -18.74
N ASN A 5 0.03 9.80 -18.37
CA ASN A 5 -0.63 9.11 -17.27
C ASN A 5 -0.39 9.98 -16.04
N ILE A 6 -1.39 10.76 -15.63
CA ILE A 6 -1.23 11.64 -14.48
C ILE A 6 -1.40 10.76 -13.25
N GLY A 7 -0.28 10.38 -12.67
CA GLY A 7 -0.21 9.77 -11.35
C GLY A 7 -0.94 10.56 -10.28
N ILE A 8 -1.06 9.97 -9.08
CA ILE A 8 -1.64 10.69 -7.94
C ILE A 8 -0.91 12.03 -7.73
N SER A 9 -1.67 13.13 -7.67
CA SER A 9 -1.10 14.44 -7.36
C SER A 9 -0.56 14.46 -5.93
N ASP A 10 0.42 15.32 -5.68
CA ASP A 10 0.90 15.64 -4.34
C ASP A 10 -0.25 16.10 -3.43
N GLU A 11 -1.11 17.01 -3.92
CA GLU A 11 -2.28 17.49 -3.17
C GLU A 11 -3.23 16.34 -2.77
N LEU A 12 -3.53 15.42 -3.69
CA LEU A 12 -4.40 14.28 -3.39
C LEU A 12 -3.74 13.30 -2.41
N ALA A 13 -2.44 13.05 -2.56
CA ALA A 13 -1.70 12.19 -1.65
C ALA A 13 -1.71 12.75 -0.21
N ASP A 14 -1.52 14.06 -0.06
CA ASP A 14 -1.55 14.75 1.23
C ASP A 14 -2.94 14.77 1.87
N MET A 15 -4.01 14.92 1.07
CA MET A 15 -5.38 14.76 1.55
C MET A 15 -5.65 13.35 2.06
N LEU A 16 -5.28 12.32 1.28
CA LEU A 16 -5.51 10.93 1.64
C LEU A 16 -4.79 10.54 2.93
N ILE A 17 -3.53 10.93 3.08
CA ILE A 17 -2.76 10.61 4.28
C ILE A 17 -3.29 11.35 5.51
N SER A 18 -3.76 12.59 5.35
CA SER A 18 -4.37 13.36 6.43
C SER A 18 -5.66 12.69 6.94
N GLU A 19 -6.51 12.23 6.03
CA GLU A 19 -7.73 11.48 6.37
C GLU A 19 -7.41 10.12 7.02
N ALA A 20 -6.41 9.40 6.53
CA ALA A 20 -5.97 8.14 7.13
C ALA A 20 -5.44 8.35 8.56
N VAL A 21 -4.68 9.42 8.81
CA VAL A 21 -4.20 9.77 10.16
C VAL A 21 -5.37 10.14 11.07
N ARG A 22 -6.33 10.94 10.57
CA ARG A 22 -7.54 11.29 11.31
C ARG A 22 -8.30 10.03 11.73
N LYS A 23 -8.49 9.10 10.78
CA LYS A 23 -9.17 7.83 11.05
C LYS A 23 -8.42 6.92 12.02
N ALA A 24 -7.08 6.84 11.91
CA ALA A 24 -6.26 6.08 12.85
C ALA A 24 -6.45 6.57 14.29
N LYS A 25 -6.49 7.90 14.49
CA LYS A 25 -6.76 8.52 15.80
C LYS A 25 -8.16 8.20 16.33
N GLU A 26 -9.19 8.28 15.49
CA GLU A 26 -10.56 7.89 15.88
C GLU A 26 -10.67 6.44 16.33
N LEU A 27 -9.92 5.54 15.67
CA LEU A 27 -9.92 4.12 15.97
C LEU A 27 -8.99 3.76 17.13
N GLY A 28 -8.20 4.71 17.65
CA GLY A 28 -7.23 4.46 18.71
C GLY A 28 -6.09 3.52 18.29
N VAL A 29 -5.74 3.48 16.99
CA VAL A 29 -4.69 2.61 16.46
C VAL A 29 -3.47 3.41 16.04
N ASN A 30 -2.28 2.88 16.35
CA ASN A 30 -1.01 3.49 15.99
C ASN A 30 -0.44 2.77 14.77
N VAL A 31 -0.44 3.43 13.61
CA VAL A 31 -0.08 2.84 12.32
C VAL A 31 0.94 3.70 11.55
N SER A 32 1.62 3.06 10.60
CA SER A 32 2.30 3.75 9.50
C SER A 32 1.41 3.74 8.26
N ILE A 33 1.37 4.87 7.56
CA ILE A 33 0.57 5.08 6.34
C ILE A 33 1.53 5.52 5.24
N ALA A 34 1.44 4.89 4.08
CA ALA A 34 2.26 5.20 2.91
C ALA A 34 1.35 5.33 1.69
N ILE A 35 1.60 6.34 0.87
CA ILE A 35 0.96 6.55 -0.43
C ILE A 35 2.07 6.53 -1.48
N VAL A 36 1.88 5.76 -2.54
CA VAL A 36 2.81 5.65 -3.67
C VAL A 36 2.12 6.11 -4.95
N ASP A 37 2.91 6.50 -5.95
CA ASP A 37 2.43 6.74 -7.31
C ASP A 37 2.24 5.45 -8.11
N GLU A 38 1.84 5.58 -9.37
CA GLU A 38 1.65 4.49 -10.33
C GLU A 38 2.94 3.70 -10.61
N GLY A 39 4.11 4.29 -10.37
CA GLY A 39 5.41 3.63 -10.44
C GLY A 39 5.76 2.85 -9.16
N GLY A 40 4.98 3.02 -8.09
CA GLY A 40 5.26 2.45 -6.78
C GLY A 40 6.29 3.24 -5.98
N GLU A 41 6.58 4.47 -6.38
CA GLU A 41 7.48 5.37 -5.67
C GLU A 41 6.74 6.18 -4.60
N LEU A 42 7.41 6.43 -3.48
CA LEU A 42 6.78 7.04 -2.31
C LEU A 42 6.42 8.50 -2.57
N LYS A 43 5.15 8.84 -2.42
CA LYS A 43 4.63 10.21 -2.53
C LYS A 43 4.54 10.90 -1.18
N THR A 44 3.97 10.21 -0.20
CA THR A 44 3.88 10.73 1.18
C THR A 44 3.83 9.58 2.18
N PHE A 45 4.33 9.84 3.39
CA PHE A 45 4.42 8.87 4.47
C PHE A 45 4.19 9.52 5.82
N LYS A 46 3.46 8.83 6.70
CA LYS A 46 3.26 9.24 8.08
C LYS A 46 3.33 8.02 8.98
N ARG A 47 4.21 8.10 9.98
CA ARG A 47 4.16 7.23 11.15
C ARG A 47 3.43 7.98 12.26
N VAL A 48 2.26 7.48 12.65
CA VAL A 48 1.52 8.03 13.78
C VAL A 48 2.32 7.79 15.06
N ASP A 49 2.25 8.71 16.01
CA ASP A 49 2.94 8.57 17.30
C ASP A 49 2.57 7.26 17.99
N GLY A 50 3.57 6.59 18.56
CA GLY A 50 3.40 5.28 19.18
C GLY A 50 3.29 4.10 18.19
N ALA A 51 3.36 4.32 16.87
CA ALA A 51 3.37 3.22 15.90
C ALA A 51 4.71 2.47 15.94
N PRO A 52 4.72 1.12 15.98
CA PRO A 52 5.95 0.33 16.04
C PRO A 52 6.88 0.59 14.85
N ILE A 53 8.20 0.53 15.07
CA ILE A 53 9.19 0.75 13.99
C ILE A 53 9.03 -0.23 12.81
N LEU A 54 8.53 -1.44 13.08
CA LEU A 54 8.29 -2.48 12.08
C LEU A 54 7.26 -2.06 11.04
N THR A 55 6.29 -1.21 11.38
CA THR A 55 5.21 -0.83 10.45
C THR A 55 5.68 0.09 9.34
N ILE A 56 6.85 0.72 9.46
CA ILE A 56 7.38 1.67 8.48
C ILE A 56 7.51 1.00 7.11
N GLN A 57 8.39 0.00 7.02
CA GLN A 57 8.63 -0.67 5.75
C GLN A 57 7.42 -1.50 5.31
N ILE A 58 6.68 -2.10 6.25
CA ILE A 58 5.46 -2.85 5.93
C ILE A 58 4.43 -1.97 5.23
N ALA A 59 4.21 -0.74 5.67
CA ALA A 59 3.25 0.16 5.03
C ALA A 59 3.68 0.54 3.60
N ILE A 60 4.97 0.84 3.42
CA ILE A 60 5.54 1.18 2.11
C ILE A 60 5.43 -0.01 1.15
N ASP A 61 5.78 -1.21 1.61
CA ASP A 61 5.75 -2.43 0.80
C ASP A 61 4.32 -2.91 0.51
N LYS A 62 3.36 -2.65 1.41
CA LYS A 62 1.94 -2.86 1.14
C LYS A 62 1.42 -1.93 0.04
N ALA A 63 1.78 -0.66 0.07
CA ALA A 63 1.40 0.30 -0.97
C ALA A 63 2.01 -0.09 -2.32
N TRP A 64 3.30 -0.44 -2.33
CA TRP A 64 4.00 -0.96 -3.51
C TRP A 64 3.38 -2.26 -4.05
N THR A 65 3.07 -3.21 -3.17
CA THR A 65 2.41 -4.47 -3.56
C THR A 65 1.05 -4.18 -4.20
N ALA A 66 0.28 -3.26 -3.63
CA ALA A 66 -1.05 -2.95 -4.13
C ALA A 66 -1.04 -2.33 -5.53
N VAL A 67 -0.08 -1.45 -5.84
CA VAL A 67 0.06 -0.86 -7.18
C VAL A 67 0.66 -1.83 -8.20
N SER A 68 1.53 -2.76 -7.77
CA SER A 68 2.27 -3.66 -8.67
C SER A 68 1.39 -4.48 -9.62
N PHE A 69 0.35 -5.13 -9.09
CA PHE A 69 -0.63 -5.91 -9.85
C PHE A 69 -2.03 -5.28 -9.84
N GLY A 70 -2.21 -4.13 -9.18
CA GLY A 70 -3.53 -3.57 -8.93
C GLY A 70 -4.40 -4.43 -8.00
N ILE A 71 -3.76 -5.23 -7.12
CA ILE A 71 -4.43 -6.21 -6.26
C ILE A 71 -4.31 -5.79 -4.79
N PRO A 72 -5.42 -5.69 -4.04
CA PRO A 72 -5.36 -5.48 -2.59
C PRO A 72 -4.52 -6.55 -1.88
N THR A 73 -3.62 -6.14 -1.00
CA THR A 73 -2.70 -7.03 -0.25
C THR A 73 -3.38 -8.16 0.52
N HIS A 74 -4.66 -8.03 0.87
CA HIS A 74 -5.42 -9.06 1.60
C HIS A 74 -5.88 -10.22 0.71
N GLU A 75 -5.93 -10.04 -0.61
CA GLU A 75 -6.35 -11.07 -1.57
C GLU A 75 -5.22 -12.06 -1.89
N TRP A 76 -3.97 -11.61 -1.79
CA TRP A 76 -2.77 -12.38 -2.12
C TRP A 76 -2.71 -13.75 -1.45
N TYR A 77 -2.97 -13.83 -0.14
CA TYR A 77 -2.97 -15.13 0.54
C TYR A 77 -3.94 -16.12 -0.10
N ASN A 78 -5.17 -15.68 -0.40
CA ASN A 78 -6.19 -16.53 -1.01
C ASN A 78 -5.84 -16.94 -2.44
N MET A 79 -5.15 -16.08 -3.20
CA MET A 79 -4.65 -16.42 -4.54
C MET A 79 -3.53 -17.47 -4.51
N LEU A 80 -2.73 -17.47 -3.44
CA LEU A 80 -1.53 -18.32 -3.36
C LEU A 80 -1.79 -19.66 -2.66
N LYS A 81 -2.63 -19.70 -1.63
CA LYS A 81 -2.74 -20.85 -0.69
C LYS A 81 -3.02 -22.21 -1.37
N ASP A 82 -3.76 -22.21 -2.48
CA ASP A 82 -4.16 -23.42 -3.20
C ASP A 82 -3.23 -23.74 -4.40
N ASN A 83 -2.12 -23.02 -4.55
CA ASN A 83 -1.13 -23.21 -5.62
C ASN A 83 0.29 -23.34 -5.04
N PRO A 84 0.76 -24.56 -4.71
CA PRO A 84 2.02 -24.76 -3.99
C PRO A 84 3.27 -24.13 -4.64
N PRO A 85 3.47 -24.21 -5.97
CA PRO A 85 4.56 -23.50 -6.63
C PRO A 85 4.54 -21.98 -6.37
N LEU A 86 3.37 -21.34 -6.48
CA LEU A 86 3.26 -19.89 -6.25
C LEU A 86 3.39 -19.56 -4.76
N ALA A 87 2.79 -20.35 -3.87
CA ALA A 87 2.89 -20.17 -2.42
C ALA A 87 4.33 -20.25 -1.91
N MET A 88 5.19 -21.08 -2.54
CA MET A 88 6.61 -21.17 -2.20
C MET A 88 7.47 -20.08 -2.83
N GLY A 89 7.03 -19.53 -3.97
CA GLY A 89 7.78 -18.56 -4.77
C GLY A 89 7.50 -17.10 -4.38
N PHE A 90 6.24 -16.70 -4.39
CA PHE A 90 5.83 -15.31 -4.21
C PHE A 90 6.31 -14.68 -2.89
N PRO A 91 6.22 -15.34 -1.72
CA PRO A 91 6.73 -14.77 -0.47
C PRO A 91 8.23 -14.49 -0.44
N LYS A 92 9.00 -15.00 -1.43
CA LYS A 92 10.44 -14.73 -1.58
C LYS A 92 10.73 -13.53 -2.49
N ILE A 93 9.72 -12.99 -3.17
CA ILE A 93 9.86 -11.80 -3.99
C ILE A 93 10.08 -10.61 -3.04
N PRO A 94 11.17 -9.83 -3.22
CA PRO A 94 11.42 -8.66 -2.39
C PRO A 94 10.21 -7.73 -2.36
N ARG A 95 9.90 -7.18 -1.18
CA ARG A 95 8.83 -6.20 -0.93
C ARG A 95 7.39 -6.73 -1.08
N LEU A 96 7.16 -7.96 -1.54
CA LEU A 96 5.80 -8.47 -1.66
C LEU A 96 5.18 -8.71 -0.27
N ILE A 97 4.02 -8.10 -0.01
CA ILE A 97 3.25 -8.33 1.21
C ILE A 97 1.94 -9.05 0.89
N ILE A 98 1.82 -10.28 1.39
CA ILE A 98 0.68 -11.17 1.11
C ILE A 98 -0.46 -11.10 2.14
N PHE A 99 -0.43 -10.11 3.04
CA PHE A 99 -1.44 -9.91 4.08
C PHE A 99 -1.96 -8.48 4.12
N GLY A 100 -3.19 -8.32 4.60
CA GLY A 100 -3.99 -7.11 4.39
C GLY A 100 -3.43 -5.80 4.93
N GLY A 101 -3.71 -4.71 4.21
CA GLY A 101 -3.54 -3.31 4.63
C GLY A 101 -3.27 -2.33 3.49
N GLY A 102 -2.72 -2.78 2.36
CA GLY A 102 -2.55 -1.99 1.14
C GLY A 102 -3.67 -2.23 0.13
N PHE A 103 -4.11 -1.14 -0.52
CA PHE A 103 -5.14 -1.10 -1.56
C PHE A 103 -4.67 -0.22 -2.73
N PRO A 104 -5.00 -0.58 -3.99
CA PRO A 104 -4.75 0.29 -5.12
C PRO A 104 -5.65 1.53 -5.06
N ILE A 105 -5.13 2.67 -5.50
CA ILE A 105 -5.92 3.89 -5.71
C ILE A 105 -6.36 3.88 -7.17
N ILE A 106 -7.67 3.79 -7.41
CA ILE A 106 -8.24 3.68 -8.76
C ILE A 106 -9.08 4.92 -9.04
N TYR A 107 -8.80 5.60 -10.15
CA TYR A 107 -9.57 6.74 -10.63
C TYR A 107 -9.92 6.53 -12.11
N LYS A 108 -11.22 6.45 -12.41
CA LYS A 108 -11.78 6.24 -13.76
C LYS A 108 -11.46 4.90 -14.45
N GLY A 109 -11.03 3.89 -13.69
CA GLY A 109 -10.84 2.51 -14.17
C GLY A 109 -9.74 2.39 -15.21
#